data_AF-A0A2S8UL18-F1
#
_entry.id   AF-A0A2S8UL18-F1
#
_cell.length_a   1.000
_cell.length_b   1.000
_cell.length_c   1.000
_cell.angle_alpha   90.00
_cell.angle_beta   90.00
_cell.angle_gamma   90.00
#
_symmetry.space_group_name_H-M   'P 1'
#
loop_
_entity.id
_entity.type
_entity.pdbx_description
1 polymer ?
#
loop_
_entity_poly.entity_id
_entity_poly.type
_entity_poly.pdbx_seq_one_letter_code
_entity_poly.pdbx_strand_id
1 'polypeptide(L)'
;MDQAVTGAETLTPFLRGLDQAAPHDAVTTVVGHSYGSTTAFLAVGSANDNLGVDNLIAIGSAGLTDRALGDDPDARVDYAGTNIYASTSPEDFWARKGRWAPENPFAWGAHAIDPGSLDGAVSFDTNGGFAPNLDGTAPTAQHHDGEPLLQTPGHGTHDEGDFPIGSTGHPGGYLQEGSESFANIVNIIGTGSPLTTPDGYGSDDWWLW
;
A
#
# COMPACT_ATOMS: atom_id res chain seq x y z
N MET A 1 -23.97 8.68 0.13
CA MET A 1 -23.37 7.43 0.60
C MET A 1 -21.97 7.39 0.01
N ASP A 2 -20.97 7.19 0.86
CA ASP A 2 -19.57 7.16 0.46
C ASP A 2 -19.34 6.00 -0.55
N GLN A 3 -18.62 6.27 -1.63
CA GLN A 3 -18.29 5.26 -2.66
C GLN A 3 -17.38 4.17 -2.10
N ALA A 4 -16.48 4.50 -1.17
CA ALA A 4 -15.64 3.51 -0.51
C ALA A 4 -16.47 2.53 0.34
N VAL A 5 -17.49 3.04 1.04
CA VAL A 5 -18.43 2.20 1.81
C VAL A 5 -19.21 1.26 0.90
N THR A 6 -19.74 1.77 -0.22
CA THR A 6 -20.48 0.95 -1.20
C THR A 6 -19.57 -0.12 -1.84
N GLY A 7 -18.32 0.26 -2.14
CA GLY A 7 -17.31 -0.68 -2.63
C GLY A 7 -16.98 -1.75 -1.59
N ALA A 8 -16.85 -1.37 -0.32
CA ALA A 8 -16.55 -2.28 0.77
C ALA A 8 -17.67 -3.31 0.97
N GLU A 9 -18.93 -2.86 0.97
CA GLU A 9 -20.11 -3.73 1.05
C GLU A 9 -20.16 -4.77 -0.09
N THR A 10 -19.61 -4.43 -1.25
CA THR A 10 -19.52 -5.35 -2.40
C THR A 10 -18.30 -6.27 -2.31
N LEU A 11 -17.18 -5.77 -1.78
CA LEU A 11 -15.93 -6.51 -1.65
C LEU A 11 -15.98 -7.57 -0.54
N THR A 12 -16.64 -7.29 0.58
CA THR A 12 -16.78 -8.23 1.72
C THR A 12 -17.32 -9.61 1.32
N PRO A 13 -18.48 -9.74 0.64
CA PRO A 13 -18.98 -11.06 0.22
C PRO A 13 -18.11 -11.72 -0.85
N PHE A 14 -17.38 -10.94 -1.67
CA PHE A 14 -16.41 -11.50 -2.62
C PHE A 14 -15.23 -12.15 -1.90
N LEU A 15 -14.61 -11.46 -0.94
CA LEU A 15 -13.49 -11.98 -0.16
C LEU A 15 -13.90 -13.23 0.63
N ARG A 16 -15.09 -13.21 1.25
CA ARG A 16 -15.63 -14.39 1.92
C ARG A 16 -15.85 -15.57 0.95
N GLY A 17 -16.27 -15.30 -0.28
CA GLY A 17 -16.37 -16.33 -1.31
C GLY A 17 -15.01 -16.90 -1.71
N LEU A 18 -13.98 -16.04 -1.78
CA LEU A 18 -12.61 -16.44 -2.07
C LEU A 18 -12.03 -17.31 -0.96
N ASP A 19 -12.18 -16.93 0.31
CA ASP A 19 -11.76 -17.71 1.48
C ASP A 19 -12.35 -19.14 1.46
N GLN A 20 -13.63 -19.26 1.13
CA GLN A 20 -14.29 -20.57 1.05
C GLN A 20 -13.84 -21.43 -0.15
N ALA A 21 -13.28 -20.81 -1.19
CA ALA A 21 -12.85 -21.49 -2.41
C ALA A 21 -11.34 -21.77 -2.45
N ALA A 22 -10.55 -20.98 -1.73
CA ALA A 22 -9.11 -21.10 -1.68
C ALA A 22 -8.67 -22.37 -0.91
N PRO A 23 -7.53 -22.97 -1.26
CA PRO A 23 -6.89 -23.97 -0.41
C PRO A 23 -6.65 -23.41 1.00
N HIS A 24 -6.82 -24.24 2.03
CA HIS A 24 -6.66 -23.81 3.43
C HIS A 24 -5.24 -23.33 3.79
N ASP A 25 -4.24 -23.66 2.98
CA ASP A 25 -2.84 -23.25 3.14
C ASP A 25 -2.44 -22.10 2.18
N ALA A 26 -3.39 -21.57 1.40
CA ALA A 26 -3.13 -20.42 0.55
C ALA A 26 -3.05 -19.14 1.40
N VAL A 27 -2.05 -18.32 1.11
CA VAL A 27 -1.93 -16.96 1.66
C VAL A 27 -2.71 -16.00 0.75
N THR A 28 -3.71 -15.32 1.30
CA THR A 28 -4.51 -14.32 0.57
C THR A 28 -3.98 -12.93 0.85
N THR A 29 -3.57 -12.23 -0.20
CA THR A 29 -3.13 -10.84 -0.12
C THR A 29 -4.07 -9.93 -0.91
N VAL A 30 -4.52 -8.85 -0.27
CA VAL A 30 -5.31 -7.78 -0.91
C VAL A 30 -4.42 -6.55 -1.05
N VAL A 31 -4.26 -6.06 -2.28
CA VAL A 31 -3.51 -4.83 -2.57
C VAL A 31 -4.48 -3.75 -2.99
N GLY A 32 -4.57 -2.67 -2.21
CA GLY A 32 -5.39 -1.51 -2.49
C GLY A 32 -4.54 -0.31 -2.91
N HIS A 33 -4.85 0.28 -4.05
CA HIS A 33 -4.21 1.50 -4.54
C HIS A 33 -5.13 2.71 -4.40
N SER A 34 -4.57 3.87 -4.02
CA SER A 34 -5.34 5.13 -3.94
C SER A 34 -6.60 4.96 -3.09
N TYR A 35 -7.76 5.38 -3.60
CA TYR A 35 -9.07 5.21 -2.97
C TYR A 35 -9.52 3.74 -2.85
N GLY A 36 -8.95 2.84 -3.65
CA GLY A 36 -9.13 1.40 -3.50
C GLY A 36 -8.57 0.87 -2.18
N SER A 37 -7.52 1.50 -1.62
CA SER A 37 -7.04 1.16 -0.28
C SER A 37 -8.09 1.48 0.79
N THR A 38 -8.74 2.63 0.74
CA THR A 38 -9.84 3.01 1.64
C THR A 38 -10.95 1.97 1.61
N THR A 39 -11.33 1.53 0.40
CA THR A 39 -12.36 0.52 0.17
C THR A 39 -11.98 -0.84 0.76
N ALA A 40 -10.75 -1.31 0.50
CA ALA A 40 -10.27 -2.60 0.97
C ALA A 40 -10.15 -2.66 2.50
N PHE A 41 -9.59 -1.60 3.09
CA PHE A 41 -9.43 -1.50 4.54
C PHE A 41 -10.78 -1.39 5.25
N LEU A 42 -11.75 -0.67 4.69
CA LEU A 42 -13.12 -0.69 5.21
C LEU A 42 -13.74 -2.09 5.13
N ALA A 43 -13.56 -2.82 4.04
CA ALA A 43 -14.15 -4.14 3.86
C ALA A 43 -13.62 -5.17 4.85
N VAL A 44 -12.29 -5.24 4.99
CA VAL A 44 -11.62 -6.19 5.90
C VAL A 44 -11.82 -5.76 7.35
N GLY A 45 -11.52 -4.50 7.64
CA GLY A 45 -11.55 -3.99 8.99
C GLY A 45 -12.95 -3.95 9.61
N SER A 46 -14.01 -3.76 8.81
CA SER A 46 -15.39 -3.71 9.33
C SER A 46 -16.07 -5.08 9.42
N ALA A 47 -15.38 -6.16 9.04
CA ALA A 47 -15.91 -7.51 9.14
C ALA A 47 -15.72 -8.08 10.56
N ASN A 48 -16.54 -9.06 10.93
CA ASN A 48 -16.44 -9.75 12.23
C ASN A 48 -15.28 -10.76 12.29
N ASP A 49 -14.58 -10.95 11.16
CA ASP A 49 -13.47 -11.85 10.91
C ASP A 49 -12.53 -11.21 9.87
N ASN A 50 -11.35 -11.79 9.64
CA ASN A 50 -10.39 -11.25 8.66
C ASN A 50 -10.77 -11.53 7.19
N LEU A 51 -11.95 -12.11 6.93
CA LEU A 51 -12.42 -12.52 5.59
C LEU A 51 -11.46 -13.47 4.84
N GLY A 52 -10.60 -14.19 5.57
CA GLY A 52 -9.54 -15.01 4.98
C GLY A 52 -8.40 -14.19 4.36
N VAL A 53 -8.29 -12.90 4.66
CA VAL A 53 -7.20 -12.02 4.20
C VAL A 53 -6.06 -12.09 5.22
N ASP A 54 -4.92 -12.62 4.78
CA ASP A 54 -3.71 -12.70 5.60
C ASP A 54 -2.90 -11.41 5.55
N ASN A 55 -2.80 -10.80 4.36
CA ASN A 55 -2.04 -9.58 4.14
C ASN A 55 -2.91 -8.51 3.46
N LEU A 56 -2.86 -7.30 3.99
CA LEU A 56 -3.56 -6.15 3.44
C LEU A 56 -2.55 -5.03 3.18
N ILE A 57 -2.34 -4.73 1.90
CA ILE A 57 -1.30 -3.82 1.43
C ILE A 57 -1.95 -2.55 0.87
N ALA A 58 -1.60 -1.39 1.43
CA ALA A 58 -1.97 -0.09 0.89
C ALA A 58 -0.79 0.53 0.12
N ILE A 59 -1.02 0.96 -1.11
CA ILE A 59 -0.06 1.73 -1.91
C ILE A 59 -0.68 3.04 -2.38
N GLY A 60 0.06 4.15 -2.24
CA GLY A 60 -0.42 5.48 -2.64
C GLY A 60 -1.76 5.83 -2.01
N SER A 61 -1.97 5.48 -0.74
CA SER A 61 -3.30 5.53 -0.13
C SER A 61 -3.85 6.96 -0.04
N ALA A 62 -5.11 7.13 -0.45
CA ALA A 62 -5.90 8.34 -0.18
C ALA A 62 -6.31 8.48 1.31
N GLY A 63 -5.95 7.50 2.14
CA GLY A 63 -6.20 7.42 3.57
C GLY A 63 -7.47 6.68 3.96
N LEU A 64 -7.62 6.42 5.25
CA LEU A 64 -8.74 5.69 5.83
C LEU A 64 -9.71 6.66 6.52
N THR A 65 -11.00 6.34 6.46
CA THR A 65 -12.04 7.10 7.16
C THR A 65 -11.88 7.05 8.66
N ASP A 66 -12.43 8.00 9.41
CA ASP A 66 -12.45 8.00 10.89
C ASP A 66 -13.07 6.74 11.51
N ARG A 67 -13.90 5.98 10.77
CA ARG A 67 -14.35 4.63 11.19
C ARG A 67 -13.18 3.69 11.46
N ALA A 68 -12.02 3.93 10.86
CA ALA A 68 -10.81 3.15 11.09
C ALA A 68 -10.19 3.39 12.48
N LEU A 69 -10.54 4.47 13.19
CA LEU A 69 -10.00 4.80 14.52
C LEU A 69 -11.08 5.28 15.51
N GLY A 70 -12.36 5.07 15.23
CA GLY A 70 -13.46 5.60 16.04
C GLY A 70 -13.48 5.06 17.48
N ASP A 71 -13.90 5.91 18.42
CA ASP A 71 -14.05 5.58 19.85
C ASP A 71 -15.25 4.64 20.14
N ASP A 72 -16.08 4.34 19.14
CA ASP A 72 -17.19 3.41 19.24
C ASP A 72 -16.70 1.98 18.95
N PRO A 73 -16.65 1.09 19.95
CA PRO A 73 -16.22 -0.29 19.76
C PRO A 73 -17.12 -1.10 18.80
N ASP A 74 -18.36 -0.65 18.56
CA ASP A 74 -19.26 -1.25 17.55
C ASP A 74 -19.03 -0.66 16.13
N ALA A 75 -18.19 0.37 16.00
CA ALA A 75 -17.82 1.01 14.72
C ALA A 75 -16.32 0.95 14.41
N ARG A 76 -15.52 0.37 15.31
CA ARG A 76 -14.07 0.26 15.19
C ARG A 76 -13.73 -0.84 14.19
N VAL A 77 -12.89 -0.50 13.21
CA VAL A 77 -12.27 -1.53 12.38
C VAL A 77 -11.33 -2.39 13.22
N ASP A 78 -11.37 -3.69 13.00
CA ASP A 78 -10.46 -4.66 13.59
C ASP A 78 -9.67 -5.35 12.48
N TYR A 79 -8.35 -5.26 12.57
CA TYR A 79 -7.45 -5.95 11.65
C TYR A 79 -6.74 -7.12 12.32
N ALA A 80 -7.23 -7.59 13.48
CA ALA A 80 -6.71 -8.78 14.13
C ALA A 80 -6.70 -9.97 13.16
N GLY A 81 -5.54 -10.63 13.06
CA GLY A 81 -5.34 -11.73 12.13
C GLY A 81 -5.07 -11.31 10.68
N THR A 82 -4.88 -10.03 10.40
CA THR A 82 -4.42 -9.50 9.11
C THR A 82 -3.12 -8.71 9.31
N ASN A 83 -2.08 -9.03 8.54
CA ASN A 83 -0.86 -8.24 8.49
C ASN A 83 -1.08 -7.01 7.63
N ILE A 84 -0.74 -5.82 8.14
CA ILE A 84 -0.90 -4.57 7.42
C ILE A 84 0.45 -4.13 6.88
N TYR A 85 0.47 -3.82 5.58
CA TYR A 85 1.61 -3.18 4.93
C TYR A 85 1.15 -1.90 4.26
N ALA A 86 1.98 -0.87 4.28
CA ALA A 86 1.64 0.40 3.66
C ALA A 86 2.86 1.05 3.01
N SER A 87 2.64 1.72 1.90
CA SER A 87 3.63 2.61 1.34
C SER A 87 3.00 3.78 0.61
N THR A 88 3.67 4.93 0.65
CA THR A 88 3.32 6.12 -0.11
C THR A 88 4.62 6.76 -0.57
N SER A 89 4.78 6.91 -1.89
CA SER A 89 5.89 7.65 -2.48
C SER A 89 5.89 9.11 -1.97
N PRO A 90 7.07 9.67 -1.65
CA PRO A 90 7.21 11.10 -1.33
C PRO A 90 6.68 12.02 -2.44
N GLU A 91 6.75 11.57 -3.70
CA GLU A 91 6.30 12.26 -4.91
C GLU A 91 4.79 12.12 -5.15
N ASP A 92 4.11 11.24 -4.43
CA ASP A 92 2.68 11.02 -4.54
C ASP A 92 1.87 12.12 -3.84
N PHE A 93 1.70 13.23 -4.55
CA PHE A 93 0.88 14.36 -4.11
C PHE A 93 -0.61 14.01 -4.01
N TRP A 94 -1.09 13.04 -4.78
CA TRP A 94 -2.51 12.68 -4.81
C TRP A 94 -2.92 11.87 -3.59
N ALA A 95 -2.10 10.91 -3.16
CA ALA A 95 -2.26 10.20 -1.89
C ALA A 95 -2.35 11.19 -0.72
N ARG A 96 -1.40 12.13 -0.67
CA ARG A 96 -1.41 13.21 0.33
C ARG A 96 -2.67 14.07 0.22
N LYS A 97 -3.05 14.51 -0.98
CA LYS A 97 -4.25 15.33 -1.17
C LYS A 97 -5.52 14.60 -0.74
N GLY A 98 -5.64 13.31 -1.05
CA GLY A 98 -6.76 12.46 -0.64
C GLY A 98 -6.98 12.48 0.87
N ARG A 99 -5.89 12.37 1.65
CA ARG A 99 -5.95 12.39 3.12
C ARG A 99 -6.48 13.72 3.70
N TRP A 100 -6.21 14.82 3.01
CA TRP A 100 -6.57 16.17 3.45
C TRP A 100 -7.85 16.70 2.81
N ALA A 101 -8.38 16.00 1.79
CA ALA A 101 -9.52 16.47 1.03
C ALA A 101 -10.79 16.50 1.91
N PRO A 102 -11.58 17.58 1.85
CA PRO A 102 -12.84 17.66 2.55
C PRO A 102 -13.90 16.79 1.87
N GLU A 103 -14.67 16.01 2.63
CA GLU A 103 -15.88 15.33 2.13
C GLU A 103 -17.03 16.32 1.88
N ASN A 104 -17.02 17.45 2.60
CA ASN A 104 -17.97 18.54 2.44
C ASN A 104 -17.31 19.88 2.89
N PRO A 105 -17.83 21.06 2.48
CA PRO A 105 -17.18 22.35 2.72
C PRO A 105 -17.00 22.77 4.20
N PHE A 106 -17.47 21.96 5.16
CA PHE A 106 -17.32 22.19 6.60
C PHE A 106 -16.49 21.11 7.32
N ALA A 107 -16.07 20.04 6.62
CA ALA A 107 -15.31 18.94 7.19
C ALA A 107 -13.97 18.80 6.48
N TRP A 108 -12.86 18.92 7.22
CA TRP A 108 -11.51 18.67 6.73
C TRP A 108 -11.04 17.30 7.20
N GLY A 109 -10.34 16.53 6.36
CA GLY A 109 -9.62 15.32 6.79
C GLY A 109 -10.48 14.05 6.94
N ALA A 110 -11.49 13.85 6.10
CA ALA A 110 -12.40 12.70 6.24
C ALA A 110 -11.74 11.33 5.97
N HIS A 111 -10.57 11.31 5.33
CA HIS A 111 -9.71 10.14 5.17
C HIS A 111 -8.31 10.41 5.76
N ALA A 112 -8.19 11.10 6.90
CA ALA A 112 -6.91 11.59 7.41
C ALA A 112 -5.91 10.50 7.82
N ILE A 113 -6.39 9.27 8.02
CA ILE A 113 -5.59 8.20 8.62
C ILE A 113 -4.71 7.58 7.55
N ASP A 114 -3.40 7.66 7.75
CA ASP A 114 -2.43 6.94 6.95
C ASP A 114 -2.44 5.45 7.34
N PRO A 115 -2.65 4.49 6.42
CA PRO A 115 -2.57 3.07 6.75
C PRO A 115 -1.26 2.66 7.43
N GLY A 116 -0.14 3.31 7.10
CA GLY A 116 1.16 3.06 7.73
C GLY A 116 1.27 3.55 9.17
N SER A 117 0.28 4.31 9.65
CA SER A 117 0.20 4.78 11.04
C SER A 117 -0.62 3.85 11.96
N LEU A 118 -1.24 2.80 11.41
CA LEU A 118 -1.97 1.81 12.20
C LEU A 118 -1.01 1.00 13.08
N ASP A 119 -1.47 0.59 14.27
CA ASP A 119 -0.66 -0.23 15.17
C ASP A 119 -0.32 -1.57 14.53
N GLY A 120 0.96 -1.96 14.60
CA GLY A 120 1.47 -3.17 13.95
C GLY A 120 1.63 -3.11 12.43
N ALA A 121 1.31 -1.99 11.77
CA ALA A 121 1.55 -1.85 10.34
C ALA A 121 3.04 -1.78 10.00
N VAL A 122 3.42 -2.38 8.88
CA VAL A 122 4.79 -2.34 8.34
C VAL A 122 4.83 -1.39 7.15
N SER A 123 5.52 -0.27 7.31
CA SER A 123 5.83 0.63 6.19
C SER A 123 7.01 0.09 5.38
N PHE A 124 6.95 0.23 4.06
CA PHE A 124 8.03 -0.13 3.16
C PHE A 124 8.27 0.97 2.13
N ASP A 125 9.45 0.98 1.52
CA ASP A 125 9.88 2.07 0.65
C ASP A 125 9.45 1.89 -0.80
N THR A 126 9.34 3.02 -1.48
CA THR A 126 9.11 3.13 -2.93
C THR A 126 10.01 4.18 -3.58
N ASN A 127 11.09 4.58 -2.92
CA ASN A 127 11.96 5.66 -3.36
C ASN A 127 13.17 5.17 -4.19
N GLY A 128 13.19 3.89 -4.56
CA GLY A 128 14.21 3.30 -5.40
C GLY A 128 15.36 2.73 -4.58
N GLY A 129 16.44 2.36 -5.25
CA GLY A 129 17.64 1.84 -4.60
C GLY A 129 18.06 0.50 -5.19
N PHE A 130 18.42 -0.46 -4.34
CA PHE A 130 18.92 -1.75 -4.79
C PHE A 130 18.25 -2.89 -4.03
N ALA A 131 17.99 -3.98 -4.76
CA ALA A 131 17.71 -5.28 -4.15
C ALA A 131 18.93 -5.78 -3.36
N PRO A 132 18.77 -6.80 -2.48
CA PRO A 132 19.90 -7.46 -1.84
C PRO A 132 20.98 -7.87 -2.84
N ASN A 133 22.24 -7.82 -2.39
CA ASN A 133 23.39 -8.29 -3.14
C ASN A 133 23.22 -9.76 -3.56
N LEU A 134 24.00 -10.20 -4.55
CA LEU A 134 23.95 -11.58 -5.06
C LEU A 134 24.30 -12.63 -3.98
N ASP A 135 25.01 -12.23 -2.92
CA ASP A 135 25.31 -13.05 -1.75
C ASP A 135 24.23 -12.99 -0.66
N GLY A 136 23.15 -12.24 -0.88
CA GLY A 136 22.03 -12.05 0.02
C GLY A 136 22.22 -10.95 1.07
N THR A 137 23.35 -10.26 1.09
CA THR A 137 23.59 -9.15 2.01
C THR A 137 22.86 -7.87 1.60
N ALA A 138 22.59 -6.98 2.56
CA ALA A 138 22.00 -5.69 2.25
C ALA A 138 22.98 -4.81 1.44
N PRO A 139 22.50 -4.03 0.45
CA PRO A 139 23.34 -3.17 -0.36
C PRO A 139 23.95 -2.02 0.46
N THR A 140 25.15 -1.61 0.09
CA THR A 140 25.92 -0.52 0.71
C THR A 140 26.69 0.28 -0.34
N ALA A 141 27.25 1.42 0.07
CA ALA A 141 28.12 2.23 -0.78
C ALA A 141 29.34 1.47 -1.32
N GLN A 142 29.80 0.43 -0.63
CA GLN A 142 30.96 -0.37 -1.04
C GLN A 142 30.58 -1.64 -1.81
N HIS A 143 29.32 -2.08 -1.71
CA HIS A 143 28.85 -3.34 -2.29
C HIS A 143 27.33 -3.30 -2.54
N HIS A 144 26.95 -3.17 -3.82
CA HIS A 144 25.58 -3.08 -4.31
C HIS A 144 25.49 -3.79 -5.69
N ASP A 145 25.78 -5.08 -5.73
CA ASP A 145 25.73 -5.87 -6.97
C ASP A 145 24.37 -6.51 -7.25
N GLY A 146 23.38 -6.22 -6.40
CA GLY A 146 21.97 -6.51 -6.61
C GLY A 146 21.34 -5.69 -7.74
N GLU A 147 20.09 -6.00 -8.06
CA GLU A 147 19.32 -5.30 -9.08
C GLU A 147 18.99 -3.86 -8.65
N PRO A 148 19.25 -2.84 -9.48
CA PRO A 148 18.75 -1.49 -9.26
C PRO A 148 17.21 -1.46 -9.37
N LEU A 149 16.55 -0.79 -8.44
CA LEU A 149 15.10 -0.69 -8.35
C LEU A 149 14.65 0.75 -8.61
N LEU A 150 13.65 0.90 -9.47
CA LEU A 150 13.10 2.21 -9.85
C LEU A 150 12.29 2.81 -8.70
N GLN A 151 12.42 4.13 -8.56
CA GLN A 151 11.57 4.94 -7.68
C GLN A 151 10.15 5.07 -8.26
N THR A 152 9.15 5.16 -7.39
CA THR A 152 7.78 5.49 -7.77
C THR A 152 7.60 6.99 -8.02
N PRO A 153 7.27 7.44 -9.25
CA PRO A 153 7.25 8.88 -9.61
C PRO A 153 6.07 9.68 -9.09
N GLY A 154 5.06 9.00 -8.58
CA GLY A 154 3.80 9.63 -8.23
C GLY A 154 2.72 8.58 -8.04
N HIS A 155 1.50 8.92 -8.44
CA HIS A 155 0.30 8.17 -8.06
C HIS A 155 -0.08 7.01 -8.99
N GLY A 156 0.74 6.70 -9.99
CA GLY A 156 0.44 5.63 -10.94
C GLY A 156 0.70 4.25 -10.37
N THR A 157 -0.15 3.27 -10.73
CA THR A 157 0.19 1.86 -10.50
C THR A 157 1.22 1.33 -11.50
N HIS A 158 1.31 1.91 -12.70
CA HIS A 158 2.26 1.51 -13.76
C HIS A 158 2.97 2.76 -14.35
N ASP A 159 3.43 2.73 -15.60
CA ASP A 159 4.19 3.77 -16.33
C ASP A 159 3.52 5.17 -16.45
N GLU A 160 2.47 5.41 -15.68
CA GLU A 160 1.74 6.65 -15.58
C GLU A 160 2.23 7.40 -14.35
N GLY A 161 3.39 8.05 -14.43
CA GLY A 161 3.82 9.00 -13.42
C GLY A 161 2.82 10.16 -13.39
N ASP A 162 1.75 10.05 -12.61
CA ASP A 162 0.67 11.04 -12.58
C ASP A 162 1.10 12.27 -11.77
N PHE A 163 2.00 13.05 -12.37
CA PHE A 163 2.34 14.40 -11.94
C PHE A 163 1.24 15.37 -12.39
N PRO A 164 0.92 16.42 -11.61
CA PRO A 164 -0.09 17.43 -12.00
C PRO A 164 0.20 18.19 -13.31
N ILE A 165 1.31 17.90 -14.02
CA ILE A 165 1.76 18.55 -15.25
C ILE A 165 2.40 17.58 -16.26
N GLY A 166 1.90 16.34 -16.37
CA GLY A 166 2.27 15.41 -17.45
C GLY A 166 2.40 13.97 -16.96
N SER A 167 1.76 13.04 -17.66
CA SER A 167 1.55 11.65 -17.24
C SER A 167 2.28 10.62 -18.09
N THR A 168 3.33 11.01 -18.83
CA THR A 168 4.01 10.14 -19.80
C THR A 168 5.52 10.27 -19.69
N GLY A 169 6.22 9.16 -19.42
CA GLY A 169 7.67 9.06 -19.58
C GLY A 169 8.48 8.85 -18.28
N HIS A 170 7.83 8.53 -17.16
CA HIS A 170 8.52 8.19 -15.91
C HIS A 170 8.12 6.77 -15.48
N PRO A 171 8.99 5.76 -15.71
CA PRO A 171 8.74 4.41 -15.27
C PRO A 171 8.83 4.30 -13.75
N GLY A 172 8.34 3.20 -13.18
CA GLY A 172 8.47 2.90 -11.76
C GLY A 172 7.18 2.96 -10.94
N GLY A 173 5.98 2.91 -11.56
CA GLY A 173 4.72 2.88 -10.80
C GLY A 173 4.67 1.81 -9.69
N TYR A 174 3.76 1.97 -8.72
CA TYR A 174 3.72 1.10 -7.53
C TYR A 174 3.66 -0.41 -7.82
N LEU A 175 3.04 -0.80 -8.94
CA LEU A 175 2.88 -2.18 -9.39
C LEU A 175 3.65 -2.48 -10.68
N GLN A 176 4.65 -1.67 -11.00
CA GLN A 176 5.49 -1.86 -12.18
C GLN A 176 6.67 -2.78 -11.88
N GLU A 177 6.87 -3.77 -12.74
CA GLU A 177 8.06 -4.63 -12.68
C GLU A 177 9.35 -3.79 -12.73
N GLY A 178 10.29 -4.10 -11.83
CA GLY A 178 11.53 -3.33 -11.66
C GLY A 178 11.42 -2.12 -10.72
N SER A 179 10.22 -1.73 -10.26
CA SER A 179 10.10 -0.73 -9.20
C SER A 179 10.36 -1.33 -7.82
N GLU A 180 10.87 -0.50 -6.90
CA GLU A 180 11.10 -0.91 -5.52
C GLU A 180 9.80 -1.34 -4.84
N SER A 181 8.72 -0.59 -5.11
CA SER A 181 7.40 -0.90 -4.56
C SER A 181 6.92 -2.29 -4.97
N PHE A 182 7.04 -2.62 -6.25
CA PHE A 182 6.62 -3.92 -6.76
C PHE A 182 7.47 -5.04 -6.19
N ALA A 183 8.80 -4.85 -6.12
CA ALA A 183 9.72 -5.82 -5.53
C ALA A 183 9.38 -6.09 -4.05
N ASN A 184 9.07 -5.04 -3.28
CA ASN A 184 8.60 -5.16 -1.91
C ASN A 184 7.27 -5.92 -1.80
N ILE A 185 6.28 -5.61 -2.64
CA ILE A 185 4.97 -6.30 -2.64
C ILE A 185 5.13 -7.79 -2.95
N VAL A 186 5.91 -8.13 -3.97
CA VAL A 186 6.16 -9.54 -4.34
C VAL A 186 6.86 -10.28 -3.19
N ASN A 187 7.84 -9.64 -2.53
CA ASN A 187 8.53 -10.26 -1.41
C ASN A 187 7.64 -10.39 -0.16
N ILE A 188 6.74 -9.43 0.08
CA ILE A 188 5.72 -9.54 1.14
C ILE A 188 4.80 -10.73 0.86
N ILE A 189 4.31 -10.87 -0.38
CA ILE A 189 3.45 -12.01 -0.76
C ILE A 189 4.20 -13.34 -0.59
N GLY A 190 5.49 -13.40 -0.94
CA GLY A 190 6.28 -14.63 -0.88
C GLY A 190 6.81 -14.99 0.52
N THR A 191 7.09 -14.00 1.37
CA THR A 191 7.86 -14.19 2.61
C THR A 191 7.26 -13.52 3.85
N GLY A 192 6.27 -12.64 3.68
CA GLY A 192 5.71 -11.84 4.75
C GLY A 192 6.56 -10.64 5.16
N SER A 193 7.59 -10.26 4.39
CA SER A 193 8.44 -9.11 4.69
C SER A 193 8.80 -8.31 3.43
N PRO A 194 9.00 -6.98 3.53
CA PRO A 194 9.57 -6.19 2.42
C PRO A 194 10.94 -6.72 2.02
N LEU A 195 11.31 -6.50 0.75
CA LEU A 195 12.61 -6.88 0.19
C LEU A 195 13.70 -5.90 0.62
N THR A 196 13.41 -4.60 0.52
CA THR A 196 14.37 -3.53 0.83
C THR A 196 14.27 -3.09 2.28
N THR A 197 15.34 -2.45 2.75
CA THR A 197 15.35 -1.81 4.06
C THR A 197 14.86 -0.38 3.89
N PRO A 198 14.02 0.14 4.80
CA PRO A 198 13.68 1.55 4.81
C PRO A 198 14.94 2.43 4.86
N ASP A 199 14.96 3.50 4.07
CA ASP A 199 16.10 4.38 3.83
C ASP A 199 17.37 3.60 3.40
N GLY A 200 17.17 2.56 2.58
CA GLY A 200 18.20 1.67 2.07
C GLY A 200 19.23 2.36 1.18
N TYR A 201 20.30 1.63 0.82
CA TYR A 201 21.29 2.21 -0.07
C TYR A 201 20.71 2.48 -1.47
N GLY A 202 20.90 3.72 -1.94
CA GLY A 202 20.37 4.18 -3.23
C GLY A 202 18.91 4.64 -3.19
N SER A 203 18.26 4.59 -2.02
CA SER A 203 16.98 5.25 -1.81
C SER A 203 17.09 6.75 -2.12
N ASP A 204 16.13 7.27 -2.87
CA ASP A 204 16.11 8.65 -3.40
C ASP A 204 17.18 8.99 -4.45
N ASP A 205 17.90 8.01 -5.03
CA ASP A 205 18.83 8.29 -6.13
C ASP A 205 18.08 8.53 -7.45
N TRP A 206 17.81 9.80 -7.73
CA TRP A 206 17.15 10.35 -8.93
C TRP A 206 17.85 10.06 -10.28
N TRP A 207 18.81 9.15 -10.34
CA TRP A 207 19.43 8.70 -11.59
C TRP A 207 18.87 7.36 -12.08
N LEU A 208 18.03 6.70 -11.26
CA LEU A 208 17.34 5.45 -11.59
C LEU A 208 16.02 5.71 -12.35
N TRP A 209 15.97 6.75 -13.21
CA TRP A 209 14.83 7.09 -14.10
C TRP A 209 15.15 6.80 -15.55
#